data_AF-K1T0J5-F1
#
_entry.id   AF-K1T0J5-F1
#
_cell.length_a   1.000
_cell.length_b   1.000
_cell.length_c   1.000
_cell.angle_alpha   90.00
_cell.angle_beta   90.00
_cell.angle_gamma   90.00
#
_symmetry.space_group_name_H-M   'P 1'
#
loop_
_entity.id
_entity.type
_entity.pdbx_description
1 polymer ?
#
loop_
_entity_poly.entity_id
_entity_poly.type
_entity_poly.pdbx_seq_one_letter_code
_entity_poly.pdbx_strand_id
1 'polypeptide(L)'
;MRPGSVATPLEGVKVEAVAAYNTSPEHRQFHPRAREDCGYVLTVGGTRIYIAGDTEPTPELKVLRNIDIAFLPVNQPYTMTVDQAVQAVKALAPTIFYPYHYGQVEEKTDLDRLVSELEGVTEVRIRPME
;
A
#
# COMPACT_ATOMS: atom_id res chain seq x y z
N MET A 1 2.36 15.51 6.27
CA MET A 1 3.03 15.03 7.50
C MET A 1 4.41 14.49 7.10
N ARG A 2 5.30 14.16 8.05
CA ARG A 2 6.54 13.41 7.75
C ARG A 2 6.40 11.95 8.21
N PRO A 3 7.14 10.99 7.65
CA PRO A 3 7.14 9.62 8.14
C PRO A 3 7.36 9.54 9.65
N GLY A 4 6.56 8.71 10.33
CA GLY A 4 6.57 8.57 11.80
C GLY A 4 5.72 9.61 12.55
N SER A 5 5.18 10.63 11.87
CA SER A 5 4.25 11.57 12.50
C SER A 5 2.92 10.92 12.84
N VAL A 6 2.32 11.31 13.96
CA VAL A 6 0.97 10.90 14.37
C VAL A 6 0.13 12.14 14.63
N ALA A 7 -1.13 12.14 14.18
CA ALA A 7 -2.09 13.21 14.40
C ALA A 7 -3.48 12.67 14.76
N THR A 8 -4.23 13.44 15.53
CA THR A 8 -5.63 13.15 15.90
C THR A 8 -6.47 14.38 15.53
N PRO A 9 -6.79 14.58 14.24
CA PRO A 9 -7.42 15.83 13.78
C PRO A 9 -8.84 16.03 14.30
N LEU A 10 -9.54 14.94 14.62
CA LEU A 10 -10.89 14.91 15.15
C LEU A 10 -11.00 13.77 16.17
N GLU A 11 -11.95 13.87 17.10
CA GLU A 11 -12.26 12.76 17.99
C GLU A 11 -12.64 11.51 17.20
N GLY A 12 -12.09 10.36 17.61
CA GLY A 12 -12.30 9.09 16.90
C GLY A 12 -11.56 8.94 15.57
N VAL A 13 -10.74 9.92 15.17
CA VAL A 13 -9.91 9.88 13.96
C VAL A 13 -8.42 9.97 14.31
N LYS A 14 -7.64 8.93 14.02
CA LYS A 14 -6.17 8.92 14.15
C LYS A 14 -5.53 8.77 12.78
N VAL A 15 -4.45 9.52 12.52
CA VAL A 15 -3.66 9.43 11.30
C VAL A 15 -2.20 9.15 11.67
N GLU A 16 -1.63 8.08 11.14
CA GLU A 16 -0.22 7.70 11.31
C GLU A 16 0.46 7.76 9.94
N ALA A 17 1.52 8.57 9.80
CA ALA A 17 2.29 8.65 8.57
C ALA A 17 3.36 7.55 8.54
N VAL A 18 3.38 6.76 7.46
CA VAL A 18 4.30 5.63 7.25
C VAL A 18 5.18 5.94 6.04
N ALA A 19 6.48 5.62 6.10
CA ALA A 19 7.38 5.88 4.98
C ALA A 19 6.96 5.11 3.71
N ALA A 20 6.88 5.80 2.59
CA ALA A 20 6.59 5.25 1.27
C ALA A 20 7.76 5.55 0.32
N TYR A 21 8.39 4.53 -0.26
CA TYR A 21 9.53 4.69 -1.16
C TYR A 21 9.85 3.40 -1.94
N ASN A 22 10.60 3.51 -3.03
CA ASN A 22 11.11 2.36 -3.77
C ASN A 22 12.37 1.80 -3.09
N THR A 23 12.42 0.48 -2.96
CA THR A 23 13.50 -0.31 -2.36
C THR A 23 14.47 -0.90 -3.39
N SER A 24 13.97 -1.31 -4.57
CA SER A 24 14.71 -1.90 -5.68
C SER A 24 15.68 -0.88 -6.28
N PRO A 25 16.99 -1.20 -6.41
CA PRO A 25 18.01 -0.25 -6.87
C PRO A 25 17.65 0.53 -8.14
N GLU A 26 17.04 -0.14 -9.10
CA GLU A 26 16.61 0.35 -10.41
C GLU A 26 15.40 1.29 -10.38
N HIS A 27 14.66 1.35 -9.26
CA HIS A 27 13.45 2.15 -9.12
C HIS A 27 13.60 3.31 -8.12
N ARG A 28 14.72 3.40 -7.40
CA ARG A 28 14.94 4.40 -6.32
C ARG A 28 14.81 5.85 -6.76
N GLN A 29 14.97 6.13 -8.05
CA GLN A 29 14.79 7.47 -8.62
C GLN A 29 13.32 7.92 -8.65
N PHE A 30 12.35 7.00 -8.65
CA PHE A 30 10.92 7.36 -8.75
C PHE A 30 10.39 7.91 -7.42
N HIS A 31 10.53 7.12 -6.35
CA HIS A 31 10.16 7.49 -4.98
C HIS A 31 11.35 7.28 -4.03
N PRO A 32 12.31 8.22 -3.98
CA PRO A 32 13.48 8.08 -3.12
C PRO A 32 13.11 8.33 -1.66
N ARG A 33 13.68 7.52 -0.74
CA ARG A 33 13.47 7.67 0.72
C ARG A 33 13.72 9.09 1.25
N ALA A 34 14.67 9.81 0.66
CA ALA A 34 15.01 11.18 1.05
C ALA A 34 13.92 12.22 0.75
N ARG A 35 12.92 11.90 -0.09
CA ARG A 35 11.78 12.78 -0.37
C ARG A 35 10.76 12.79 0.78
N GLU A 36 10.84 11.82 1.70
CA GLU A 36 9.95 11.69 2.85
C GLU A 36 8.46 11.52 2.46
N ASP A 37 8.20 10.83 1.34
CA ASP A 37 6.82 10.50 0.96
C ASP A 37 6.16 9.59 2.01
N CYS A 38 4.84 9.71 2.10
CA CYS A 38 4.05 9.05 3.12
C CYS A 38 2.94 8.20 2.51
N GLY A 39 2.83 6.97 3.00
CA GLY A 39 1.54 6.30 3.17
C GLY A 39 0.91 6.72 4.50
N TYR A 40 -0.35 6.36 4.71
CA TYR A 40 -1.10 6.72 5.90
C TYR A 40 -1.90 5.55 6.43
N VAL A 41 -1.83 5.33 7.74
CA VAL A 41 -2.82 4.53 8.46
C VAL A 41 -3.86 5.48 9.05
N LEU A 42 -5.06 5.43 8.52
CA LEU A 42 -6.23 6.15 9.02
C LEU A 42 -7.02 5.21 9.93
N THR A 43 -7.17 5.59 11.20
CA THR A 43 -8.05 4.90 12.15
C THR A 43 -9.33 5.70 12.33
N VAL A 44 -10.48 5.15 11.96
CA VAL A 44 -11.80 5.79 12.11
C VAL A 44 -12.76 4.79 12.73
N GLY A 45 -13.33 5.13 13.89
CA GLY A 45 -14.29 4.24 14.57
C GLY A 45 -13.70 2.87 14.93
N GLY A 46 -12.38 2.79 15.14
CA GLY A 46 -11.66 1.54 15.41
C GLY A 46 -11.12 0.83 14.17
N THR A 47 -11.70 1.07 13.00
CA THR A 47 -11.23 0.49 11.72
C THR A 47 -9.92 1.14 11.28
N ARG A 48 -8.91 0.33 10.95
CA ARG A 48 -7.59 0.75 10.49
C ARG A 48 -7.44 0.54 8.99
N ILE A 49 -7.32 1.64 8.27
CA ILE A 49 -7.23 1.69 6.81
C ILE A 49 -5.83 2.14 6.44
N TYR A 50 -5.07 1.32 5.72
CA TYR A 50 -3.76 1.69 5.20
C TYR A 50 -3.86 2.12 3.74
N ILE A 51 -3.41 3.34 3.43
CA ILE A 51 -3.27 3.86 2.07
C ILE A 51 -1.78 4.07 1.84
N ALA A 52 -1.16 3.23 1.00
CA ALA A 52 0.29 3.14 0.97
C ALA A 52 1.01 4.33 0.32
N GLY A 53 0.31 5.12 -0.50
CA GLY A 53 0.99 6.02 -1.44
C GLY A 53 1.79 5.19 -2.46
N ASP A 54 2.67 5.85 -3.21
CA ASP A 54 3.51 5.17 -4.19
C ASP A 54 4.78 4.61 -3.53
N THR A 55 4.85 3.27 -3.44
CA THR A 55 5.89 2.58 -2.67
C THR A 55 6.09 1.15 -3.15
N GLU A 56 7.23 0.56 -2.78
CA GLU A 56 7.44 -0.88 -2.77
C GLU A 56 7.25 -1.46 -1.34
N PRO A 57 7.38 -2.79 -1.12
CA PRO A 57 7.24 -3.42 0.20
C PRO A 57 8.38 -3.07 1.19
N THR A 58 8.35 -1.84 1.72
CA THR A 58 9.30 -1.31 2.71
C THR A 58 9.27 -2.08 4.04
N PRO A 59 10.35 -2.04 4.85
CA PRO A 59 10.33 -2.56 6.22
C PRO A 59 9.23 -1.93 7.07
N GLU A 60 9.01 -0.63 6.94
CA GLU A 60 7.99 0.14 7.66
C GLU A 60 6.56 -0.35 7.35
N LEU A 61 6.27 -0.69 6.08
CA LEU A 61 5.01 -1.31 5.68
C LEU A 61 4.84 -2.70 6.30
N LYS A 62 5.89 -3.55 6.22
CA LYS A 62 5.84 -4.96 6.65
C LYS A 62 5.63 -5.15 8.16
N VAL A 63 5.94 -4.13 8.96
CA VAL A 63 5.73 -4.17 10.42
C VAL A 63 4.38 -3.61 10.86
N LEU A 64 3.55 -3.09 9.94
CA LEU A 64 2.19 -2.69 10.27
C LEU A 64 1.37 -3.88 10.74
N ARG A 65 0.49 -3.64 11.71
CA ARG A 65 -0.37 -4.65 12.33
C ARG A 65 -1.81 -4.17 12.37
N ASN A 66 -2.71 -5.15 12.40
CA ASN A 66 -4.15 -4.95 12.53
C ASN A 66 -4.66 -3.94 11.50
N ILE A 67 -4.32 -4.16 10.22
CA ILE A 67 -4.87 -3.36 9.13
C ILE A 67 -6.13 -4.09 8.66
N ASP A 68 -7.27 -3.43 8.72
CA ASP A 68 -8.53 -4.02 8.27
C ASP A 68 -8.69 -3.91 6.75
N ILE A 69 -8.28 -2.76 6.21
CA ILE A 69 -8.38 -2.43 4.79
C ILE A 69 -7.04 -1.89 4.30
N ALA A 70 -6.52 -2.43 3.20
CA ALA A 70 -5.29 -1.93 2.58
C ALA A 70 -5.52 -1.47 1.14
N PHE A 71 -4.95 -0.33 0.78
CA PHE A 71 -4.81 0.17 -0.58
C PHE A 71 -3.32 0.18 -0.94
N LEU A 72 -2.91 -0.67 -1.89
CA LEU A 72 -1.51 -0.78 -2.32
C LEU A 72 -1.39 -0.48 -3.82
N PRO A 73 -0.38 0.30 -4.25
CA PRO A 73 -0.19 0.60 -5.66
C PRO A 73 0.42 -0.61 -6.37
N VAL A 74 -0.07 -0.95 -7.56
CA VAL A 74 0.42 -2.14 -8.28
C VAL A 74 0.63 -1.82 -9.76
N ASN A 75 1.61 -0.98 -10.08
CA ASN A 75 2.08 -0.77 -11.45
C ASN A 75 3.60 -0.83 -11.55
N GLN A 76 4.08 -1.04 -12.78
CA GLN A 76 5.49 -0.94 -13.13
C GLN A 76 5.73 0.18 -14.15
N PRO A 77 6.90 0.85 -14.07
CA PRO A 77 8.03 0.60 -13.16
C PRO A 77 7.97 1.42 -11.85
N TYR A 78 6.86 2.10 -11.56
CA TYR A 78 6.84 3.14 -10.52
C TYR A 78 6.62 2.61 -9.10
N THR A 79 5.88 1.51 -8.94
CA THR A 79 5.46 0.99 -7.63
C THR A 79 5.70 -0.52 -7.49
N MET A 80 4.69 -1.32 -7.12
CA MET A 80 4.84 -2.76 -6.89
C MET A 80 4.61 -3.59 -8.15
N THR A 81 5.42 -4.64 -8.33
CA THR A 81 5.03 -5.79 -9.14
C THR A 81 3.89 -6.56 -8.47
N VAL A 82 3.22 -7.45 -9.21
CA VAL A 82 2.24 -8.38 -8.62
C VAL A 82 2.84 -9.18 -7.47
N ASP A 83 4.06 -9.72 -7.63
CA ASP A 83 4.73 -10.54 -6.62
C ASP A 83 5.03 -9.73 -5.34
N GLN A 84 5.49 -8.48 -5.52
CA GLN A 84 5.72 -7.55 -4.42
C GLN A 84 4.41 -7.20 -3.70
N ALA A 85 3.32 -6.97 -4.42
CA ALA A 85 2.00 -6.71 -3.85
C ALA A 85 1.49 -7.93 -3.06
N VAL A 86 1.63 -9.14 -3.60
CA VAL A 86 1.27 -10.39 -2.91
C VAL A 86 2.07 -10.55 -1.62
N GLN A 87 3.38 -10.28 -1.65
CA GLN A 87 4.22 -10.30 -0.44
C GLN A 87 3.75 -9.27 0.60
N ALA A 88 3.45 -8.05 0.17
CA ALA A 88 2.98 -6.99 1.06
C ALA A 88 1.62 -7.34 1.69
N VAL A 89 0.67 -7.85 0.91
CA VAL A 89 -0.65 -8.27 1.40
C VAL A 89 -0.51 -9.42 2.41
N LYS A 90 0.32 -10.44 2.12
CA LYS A 90 0.56 -11.54 3.06
C LYS A 90 1.19 -11.08 4.38
N ALA A 91 2.03 -10.04 4.35
CA ALA A 91 2.61 -9.46 5.56
C ALA A 91 1.61 -8.62 6.37
N LEU A 92 0.71 -7.91 5.69
CA LEU A 92 -0.31 -7.06 6.32
C LEU A 92 -1.52 -7.87 6.81
N ALA A 93 -1.84 -8.98 6.13
CA ALA A 93 -3.02 -9.82 6.32
C ALA A 93 -4.33 -9.02 6.53
N PRO A 94 -4.69 -8.09 5.62
CA PRO A 94 -5.90 -7.31 5.77
C PRO A 94 -7.15 -8.13 5.48
N THR A 95 -8.28 -7.75 6.06
CA THR A 95 -9.58 -8.35 5.70
C THR A 95 -9.93 -8.03 4.25
N ILE A 96 -9.72 -6.78 3.82
CA ILE A 96 -10.00 -6.30 2.46
C ILE A 96 -8.75 -5.67 1.85
N PHE A 97 -8.46 -6.01 0.60
CA PHE A 97 -7.39 -5.42 -0.18
C PHE A 97 -7.94 -4.78 -1.46
N TYR A 98 -7.61 -3.52 -1.67
CA TYR A 98 -7.86 -2.76 -2.89
C TYR A 98 -6.53 -2.51 -3.63
N PRO A 99 -6.22 -3.24 -4.72
CA PRO A 99 -5.18 -2.78 -5.63
C PRO A 99 -5.63 -1.44 -6.23
N TYR A 100 -4.75 -0.44 -6.22
CA TYR A 100 -4.95 0.84 -6.90
C TYR A 100 -3.70 1.22 -7.69
N HIS A 101 -3.76 2.34 -8.41
CA HIS A 101 -2.62 2.85 -9.20
C HIS A 101 -1.98 1.76 -10.08
N TYR A 102 -2.82 0.91 -10.69
CA TYR A 102 -2.40 -0.25 -11.50
C TYR A 102 -2.51 0.02 -13.01
N GLY A 103 -2.94 1.23 -13.39
CA GLY A 103 -3.17 1.67 -14.77
C GLY A 103 -2.22 2.79 -15.21
N GLN A 104 -2.56 3.41 -16.35
CA GLN A 104 -1.82 4.51 -16.98
C GLN A 104 -0.32 4.23 -17.27
N VAL A 105 0.01 2.96 -17.49
CA VAL A 105 1.35 2.46 -17.84
C VAL A 105 1.31 1.61 -19.10
N GLU A 106 2.46 1.44 -19.76
CA GLU A 106 2.56 0.62 -20.98
C GLU A 106 2.25 -0.85 -20.71
N GLU A 107 2.82 -1.38 -19.62
CA GLU A 107 2.59 -2.76 -19.19
C GLU A 107 1.40 -2.83 -18.24
N LYS A 108 0.34 -3.52 -18.65
CA LYS A 108 -0.84 -3.71 -17.82
C LYS A 108 -0.54 -4.70 -16.70
N THR A 109 -0.94 -4.33 -15.48
CA THR A 109 -0.88 -5.23 -14.33
C THR A 109 -1.80 -6.44 -14.52
N ASP A 110 -1.25 -7.62 -14.26
CA ASP A 110 -1.98 -8.89 -14.26
C ASP A 110 -2.85 -9.02 -12.99
N LEU A 111 -4.01 -8.40 -13.02
CA LEU A 111 -4.96 -8.38 -11.90
C LEU A 111 -5.57 -9.77 -11.65
N ASP A 112 -5.72 -10.59 -12.68
CA ASP A 112 -6.26 -11.96 -12.53
C ASP A 112 -5.28 -12.83 -11.74
N ARG A 113 -3.97 -12.75 -12.03
CA ARG A 113 -2.93 -13.41 -11.23
C ARG A 113 -2.90 -12.88 -9.80
N LEU A 114 -2.97 -11.57 -9.62
CA LEU A 114 -2.98 -10.94 -8.29
C LEU A 114 -4.14 -11.48 -7.43
N VAL A 115 -5.34 -11.59 -8.00
CA VAL A 115 -6.51 -12.13 -7.32
C VAL A 115 -6.31 -13.62 -7.00
N SER A 116 -5.85 -14.41 -7.96
CA SER A 116 -5.64 -15.86 -7.76
C SER A 116 -4.60 -16.17 -6.67
N GLU A 117 -3.50 -15.43 -6.61
CA GLU A 117 -2.44 -15.66 -5.60
C GLU A 117 -2.83 -15.25 -4.17
N LEU A 118 -3.91 -14.46 -4.04
CA LEU A 118 -4.43 -13.96 -2.77
C LEU A 118 -5.73 -14.65 -2.35
N GLU A 119 -6.18 -15.65 -3.11
CA GLU A 119 -7.34 -16.46 -2.74
C GLU A 119 -7.15 -17.11 -1.36
N GLY A 120 -8.14 -16.96 -0.49
CA GLY A 120 -8.10 -17.43 0.89
C GLY A 120 -7.20 -16.63 1.85
N VAL A 121 -6.48 -15.61 1.36
CA VAL A 121 -5.65 -14.70 2.18
C VAL A 121 -6.40 -13.42 2.56
N THR A 122 -7.08 -12.79 1.59
CA THR A 122 -7.81 -11.53 1.78
C THR A 122 -8.95 -11.41 0.77
N GLU A 123 -9.95 -10.57 1.03
CA GLU A 123 -10.95 -10.20 0.03
C GLU A 123 -10.37 -9.14 -0.91
N VAL A 124 -9.99 -9.55 -2.13
CA VAL A 124 -9.51 -8.61 -3.16
C VAL A 124 -10.69 -7.90 -3.83
N ARG A 125 -10.71 -6.57 -3.81
CA ARG A 125 -11.75 -5.75 -4.44
C ARG A 125 -11.15 -4.83 -5.50
N ILE A 126 -11.39 -5.15 -6.76
CA ILE A 126 -11.02 -4.29 -7.89
C ILE A 126 -12.12 -3.25 -8.10
N ARG A 127 -11.74 -1.98 -8.19
CA ARG A 127 -12.62 -0.85 -8.50
C ARG A 127 -11.89 0.09 -9.48
N PRO A 128 -12.61 0.79 -10.37
CA PRO A 128 -11.99 1.78 -11.25
C PRO A 128 -11.45 2.94 -10.39
N MET A 129 -10.15 2.90 -10.13
CA MET A 129 -9.40 3.85 -9.30
C MET A 129 -8.10 4.28 -10.02
N GLU A 130 -8.19 4.38 -11.35
CA GLU A 130 -7.14 4.79 -12.29
C GLU A 130 -7.22 6.27 -12.66
#